data_AF-A0A0D0ASR6-F1
#
_entry.id   AF-A0A0D0ASR6-F1
#
_cell.length_a   1.000
_cell.length_b   1.000
_cell.length_c   1.000
_cell.angle_alpha   90.00
_cell.angle_beta   90.00
_cell.angle_gamma   90.00
#
_symmetry.space_group_name_H-M   'P 1'
#
loop_
_entity.id
_entity.type
_entity.pdbx_description
1 polymer ?
#
loop_
_entity_poly.entity_id
_entity_poly.type
_entity_poly.pdbx_seq_one_letter_code
_entity_poly.pdbx_strand_id
1 'polypeptide(L)' 'MDTVRPSISRPIYYTPPPAVALQTTSPSTDSIIITSFQRAPFCCHEDLVTMPRPELLQVAQSINERLPKALQI' A
#
# COMPACT_ATOMS: atom_id res chain seq x y z
N MET A 1 48.15 14.54 -17.49
CA MET A 1 47.55 13.21 -17.68
C MET A 1 47.85 12.47 -16.38
N ASP A 2 46.94 12.18 -15.46
CA ASP A 2 45.49 12.06 -15.52
C ASP A 2 44.91 12.35 -14.12
N THR A 3 43.89 13.20 -14.03
CA THR A 3 43.13 13.39 -12.78
C THR A 3 41.88 12.53 -12.89
N VAL A 4 41.91 11.35 -12.28
CA VAL A 4 40.75 10.45 -12.20
C VAL A 4 39.63 11.16 -11.43
N ARG A 5 38.55 11.48 -12.14
CA ARG A 5 37.32 12.04 -11.57
C ARG A 5 36.63 10.93 -10.75
N PRO A 6 36.31 11.14 -9.47
CA PRO A 6 35.50 10.17 -8.74
C PRO A 6 34.07 10.20 -9.29
N SER A 7 33.63 9.06 -9.81
CA SER A 7 32.24 8.82 -10.20
C SER A 7 31.36 8.86 -8.96
N ILE A 8 30.56 9.91 -8.79
CA ILE A 8 29.59 10.01 -7.72
C ILE A 8 28.46 9.03 -8.02
N SER A 9 28.53 7.83 -7.44
CA SER A 9 27.41 6.90 -7.38
C SER A 9 26.24 7.59 -6.69
N ARG A 10 25.16 7.83 -7.42
CA ARG A 10 23.94 8.45 -6.87
C ARG A 10 23.48 7.64 -5.65
N PRO A 11 23.14 8.27 -4.52
CA PRO A 11 22.49 7.55 -3.43
C PRO A 11 21.17 7.00 -3.94
N ILE A 12 20.98 5.68 -3.80
CA ILE A 12 19.67 5.07 -3.99
C ILE A 12 18.82 5.55 -2.82
N TYR A 13 18.00 6.57 -3.06
CA TYR A 13 16.95 6.94 -2.11
C TYR A 13 15.91 5.81 -2.12
N TYR A 14 15.97 4.94 -1.12
CA TYR A 14 14.89 4.00 -0.86
C TYR A 14 13.71 4.80 -0.32
N THR A 15 12.86 5.30 -1.21
CA THR A 15 11.54 5.78 -0.82
C THR A 15 10.72 4.52 -0.51
N PRO A 16 10.39 4.24 0.75
CA PRO A 16 9.50 3.15 1.06
C PRO A 16 8.18 3.38 0.30
N PRO A 17 7.50 2.31 -0.14
CA PRO A 17 6.18 2.41 -0.72
C PRO A 17 5.27 3.26 0.18
N PRO A 18 4.35 4.05 -0.38
CA PRO A 18 3.46 4.87 0.44
C PRO A 18 2.68 3.96 1.41
N ALA A 19 2.80 4.26 2.70
CA ALA A 19 1.92 3.70 3.71
C ALA A 19 0.50 4.18 3.43
N VAL A 20 -0.48 3.31 3.59
CA VAL A 20 -1.88 3.66 3.38
C VAL A 20 -2.69 3.32 4.62
N ALA A 21 -3.73 4.10 4.89
CA ALA A 21 -4.67 3.81 5.96
C ALA A 21 -6.08 3.70 5.36
N LEU A 22 -6.79 2.64 5.73
CA LEU A 22 -8.21 2.49 5.43
C LEU A 22 -9.01 3.08 6.59
N GLN A 23 -9.94 3.97 6.27
CA GLN A 23 -10.88 4.54 7.22
C GLN A 23 -12.24 3.89 7.02
N THR A 24 -12.75 3.25 8.06
CA THR A 24 -14.07 2.64 8.07
C THR A 24 -14.91 3.24 9.20
N THR A 25 -16.10 3.72 8.88
CA THR A 25 -17.07 4.19 9.88
C THR A 25 -17.90 3.02 10.37
N SER A 26 -18.03 2.88 11.69
CA SER A 26 -18.88 1.88 12.33
C SER A 26 -20.12 2.55 12.92
N PRO A 27 -21.30 2.46 12.27
CA PRO A 27 -22.53 3.10 12.74
C PRO A 27 -23.02 2.52 14.07
N SER A 28 -22.75 1.24 14.32
CA SER A 28 -23.20 0.54 15.53
C SER A 28 -22.49 1.02 16.80
N THR A 29 -21.28 1.57 16.65
CA THR A 29 -20.44 2.01 17.77
C THR A 29 -20.11 3.50 17.70
N ASP A 30 -20.69 4.24 16.76
CA ASP A 30 -20.42 5.65 16.46
C ASP A 30 -18.91 5.96 16.46
N SER A 31 -18.14 5.10 15.78
CA SER A 31 -16.67 5.15 15.83
C SER A 31 -16.03 5.09 14.45
N ILE A 32 -14.79 5.60 14.39
CA ILE A 32 -13.92 5.53 13.21
C ILE A 32 -12.85 4.48 13.48
N ILE A 33 -12.75 3.50 12.59
CA ILE A 33 -11.73 2.45 12.61
C ILE A 33 -10.69 2.81 11.55
N ILE A 34 -9.44 2.98 11.98
CA ILE A 34 -8.30 3.24 11.11
C ILE A 34 -7.45 1.98 11.03
N THR A 35 -7.32 1.39 9.85
CA THR A 35 -6.44 0.24 9.60
C THR A 35 -5.24 0.68 8.76
N SER A 36 -4.06 0.70 9.37
CA SER A 36 -2.81 1.10 8.70
C SER A 36 -2.10 -0.06 8.01
N PHE A 37 -1.64 0.17 6.79
CA PHE A 37 -0.81 -0.74 6.00
C PHE A 37 0.54 -0.08 5.76
N GLN A 38 1.62 -0.77 6.14
CA GLN A 38 2.99 -0.32 5.87
C GLN A 38 3.29 -0.22 4.37
N ARG A 39 2.58 -1.00 3.56
CA ARG A 39 2.62 -0.99 2.10
C ARG A 39 1.23 -1.29 1.57
N ALA A 40 0.73 -0.44 0.69
CA ALA A 40 -0.51 -0.73 -0.03
C ALA A 40 -0.31 -1.99 -0.91
N PRO A 41 -1.29 -2.92 -0.96
CA PRO A 41 -1.23 -4.08 -1.84
C PRO A 41 -1.43 -3.76 -3.33
N PHE A 42 -1.56 -2.47 -3.67
CA PHE A 42 -1.71 -1.91 -5.01
C PHE A 42 -0.97 -0.55 -5.06
N CYS A 43 -0.56 -0.10 -6.24
CA CYS A 43 0.23 1.13 -6.33
C CYS A 43 -0.63 2.42 -6.37
N CYS A 44 -1.81 2.35 -6.98
CA CYS A 44 -2.76 3.46 -7.08
C CYS A 44 -4.18 2.96 -7.40
N HIS A 45 -5.15 3.90 -7.48
CA HIS A 45 -6.52 3.57 -7.84
C HIS A 45 -6.64 3.05 -9.29
N GLU A 46 -5.88 3.65 -10.21
CA GLU A 46 -5.90 3.29 -11.63
C GLU A 46 -5.47 1.83 -11.85
N ASP A 47 -4.45 1.38 -11.11
CA ASP A 47 -3.97 0.00 -11.10
C ASP A 47 -5.10 -0.97 -10.72
N LEU A 48 -5.80 -0.69 -9.61
CA LEU A 48 -6.95 -1.49 -9.17
C LEU A 48 -8.06 -1.58 -10.21
N VAL A 49 -8.40 -0.48 -10.89
CA VAL A 49 -9.49 -0.47 -11.88
C VAL A 49 -9.16 -1.34 -13.10
N THR A 50 -7.87 -1.45 -13.43
CA THR A 50 -7.41 -2.21 -14.60
C THR A 50 -7.00 -3.65 -14.28
N MET A 51 -6.85 -4.00 -12.99
CA MET A 51 -6.43 -5.35 -12.57
C MET A 51 -7.42 -6.42 -13.03
N PRO A 52 -6.94 -7.55 -13.57
CA PRO A 52 -7.78 -8.71 -13.84
C PRO A 52 -8.29 -9.31 -12.53
N ARG A 53 -9.46 -9.96 -12.60
CA ARG A 53 -10.15 -10.51 -11.42
C ARG A 53 -9.27 -11.36 -10.48
N PRO A 54 -8.36 -12.24 -10.95
CA PRO A 54 -7.49 -13.00 -10.06
C PRO A 54 -6.56 -12.13 -9.20
N GLU A 55 -6.05 -11.03 -9.75
CA GLU A 55 -5.18 -10.10 -9.02
C GLU A 55 -5.99 -9.29 -8.01
N LEU A 56 -7.20 -8.84 -8.38
CA LEU A 56 -8.13 -8.19 -7.45
C LEU A 56 -8.47 -9.08 -6.25
N LEU A 57 -8.65 -10.39 -6.46
CA LEU A 57 -8.89 -11.32 -5.36
C LEU A 57 -7.68 -11.41 -4.41
N GLN A 58 -6.46 -11.41 -4.92
CA GLN A 58 -5.24 -11.41 -4.08
C GLN A 58 -5.11 -10.11 -3.27
N VAL A 59 -5.43 -8.97 -3.89
CA VAL A 59 -5.47 -7.69 -3.19
C VAL A 59 -6.52 -7.71 -2.08
N ALA A 60 -7.75 -8.14 -2.37
CA ALA A 60 -8.83 -8.23 -1.40
C ALA A 60 -8.47 -9.15 -0.23
N GLN A 61 -7.86 -10.31 -0.52
CA GLN A 61 -7.38 -11.23 0.50
C GLN A 61 -6.31 -10.59 1.40
N SER A 62 -5.33 -9.90 0.81
CA SER A 62 -4.28 -9.19 1.55
C SER A 62 -4.83 -8.08 2.46
N ILE A 63 -5.90 -7.42 2.04
CA ILE A 63 -6.62 -6.43 2.84
C ILE A 63 -7.35 -7.12 4.00
N ASN A 64 -8.10 -8.19 3.71
CA ASN A 64 -8.89 -8.93 4.69
C ASN A 64 -8.07 -9.56 5.82
N GLU A 65 -6.85 -9.99 5.53
CA GLU A 65 -5.92 -10.51 6.54
C GLU A 65 -5.56 -9.46 7.61
N ARG A 66 -5.72 -8.16 7.31
CA ARG A 66 -5.44 -7.07 8.24
C ARG A 66 -6.68 -6.42 8.84
N LEU A 67 -7.86 -6.70 8.30
CA LEU A 67 -9.11 -6.13 8.78
C LEU A 67 -9.68 -6.98 9.92
N PRO A 68 -10.35 -6.35 10.91
CA PRO A 68 -11.23 -7.05 11.82
C PRO A 68 -12.26 -7.87 11.04
N LYS A 69 -12.63 -9.05 11.54
CA LYS A 69 -13.53 -9.98 10.84
C LYS A 69 -14.86 -9.35 10.41
N ALA A 70 -15.37 -8.39 11.19
CA ALA A 70 -16.61 -7.68 10.88
C ALA A 70 -16.49 -6.70 9.67
N LEU A 71 -15.27 -6.38 9.23
CA LEU A 71 -14.98 -5.40 8.17
C LEU A 71 -14.37 -6.03 6.91
N GLN A 72 -14.23 -7.35 6.85
CA GLN A 72 -13.68 -8.03 5.67
C GLN A 72 -14.63 -7.89 4.47
N ILE A 73 -14.06 -7.77 3.27
CA ILE A 73 -14.73 -7.57 1.97
C ILE A 73 -14.84 -8.85 1.15
#